data_AF-A0AAN8LDM3-F1
#
_entry.id   AF-A0AAN8LDM3-F1
#
_cell.length_a   1.000
_cell.length_b   1.000
_cell.length_c   1.000
_cell.angle_alpha   90.00
_cell.angle_beta   90.00
_cell.angle_gamma   90.00
#
_symmetry.space_group_name_H-M   'P 1'
#
loop_
_entity.id
_entity.type
_entity.pdbx_description
1 polymer ?
#
loop_
_entity_poly.entity_id
_entity_poly.type
_entity_poly.pdbx_seq_one_letter_code
_entity_poly.pdbx_strand_id
1 'polypeptide(L)'
;MNEANGLNKCFPCSPCDRGQGLFTQTECTTTSNTVCHVLDGYYCRSYSSNSECSFAVAHTQCSPGQSTTAPGTKTTDTICEECQHGFYSQHGVNCTAWTDCAAMGHVKTKDGNSRQDVICNKVQLRSHCTLIAPPLFILTLFCLYLARAKRRKEMHEFCEVPVQETGPLQVTSNSLVETAENVPGNVVTDVDIQHPLNSDEVP
;
A
#
# COMPACT_ATOMS: atom_id res chain seq x y z
N MET A 1 -9.16 9.23 -64.67
CA MET A 1 -8.05 8.44 -65.25
C MET A 1 -6.89 9.36 -65.56
N ASN A 2 -5.68 8.87 -65.36
CA ASN A 2 -4.42 9.57 -65.62
C ASN A 2 -4.06 9.65 -67.12
N GLU A 3 -4.59 8.76 -67.96
CA GLU A 3 -4.27 8.69 -69.40
C GLU A 3 -5.52 8.55 -70.29
N ALA A 4 -5.38 8.91 -71.57
CA ALA A 4 -6.44 8.83 -72.58
C ALA A 4 -6.66 7.38 -73.05
N ASN A 5 -7.87 6.87 -72.83
CA ASN A 5 -8.18 5.42 -72.90
C ASN A 5 -9.46 5.09 -73.70
N GLY A 6 -10.14 6.10 -74.27
CA GLY A 6 -11.33 5.92 -75.12
C GLY A 6 -12.65 5.61 -74.39
N LEU A 7 -12.68 5.45 -73.06
CA LEU A 7 -13.92 5.22 -72.32
C LEU A 7 -14.77 6.49 -72.22
N ASN A 8 -16.09 6.32 -72.37
CA ASN A 8 -17.09 7.40 -72.24
C ASN A 8 -17.53 7.68 -70.79
N LYS A 9 -16.92 7.00 -69.80
CA LYS A 9 -17.17 7.16 -68.36
C LYS A 9 -15.86 7.00 -67.61
N CYS A 10 -15.71 7.73 -66.51
CA CYS A 10 -14.57 7.54 -65.60
C CYS A 10 -14.74 6.26 -64.76
N PHE A 11 -13.63 5.64 -64.37
CA PHE A 11 -13.61 4.66 -63.29
C PHE A 11 -13.96 5.32 -61.95
N PRO A 12 -14.60 4.60 -61.00
CA PRO A 12 -14.76 5.07 -59.64
C PRO A 12 -13.40 5.16 -58.94
N CYS A 13 -13.29 6.05 -57.96
CA CYS A 13 -12.10 6.18 -57.13
C CYS A 13 -11.93 4.97 -56.20
N SER A 14 -10.68 4.55 -55.96
CA SER A 14 -10.38 3.50 -54.98
C SER A 14 -10.63 4.01 -53.55
N PRO A 15 -11.38 3.29 -52.70
CA PRO A 15 -11.54 3.66 -51.29
C PRO A 15 -10.31 3.24 -50.48
N CYS A 16 -9.91 4.05 -49.51
CA CYS A 16 -8.91 3.68 -48.51
C CYS A 16 -9.61 3.08 -47.29
N ASP A 17 -9.54 1.76 -47.13
CA ASP A 17 -10.28 1.04 -46.10
C ASP A 17 -9.59 1.10 -44.72
N ARG A 18 -10.28 1.67 -43.73
CA ARG A 18 -9.83 1.71 -42.33
C ARG A 18 -9.79 0.31 -41.69
N GLY A 19 -10.59 -0.64 -42.16
CA GLY A 19 -10.49 -2.05 -41.78
C GLY A 19 -9.19 -2.72 -42.23
N GLN A 20 -8.52 -2.15 -43.25
CA GLN A 20 -7.22 -2.59 -43.77
C GLN A 20 -6.06 -1.72 -43.24
N GLY A 21 -6.29 -0.93 -42.19
CA GLY A 21 -5.27 -0.08 -41.57
C GLY A 21 -4.93 1.19 -42.36
N LEU A 22 -5.75 1.58 -43.34
CA LEU A 22 -5.49 2.70 -44.26
C LEU A 22 -6.44 3.88 -44.05
N PHE A 23 -6.03 5.06 -44.50
CA PHE A 23 -6.88 6.25 -44.62
C PHE A 23 -6.56 7.04 -45.90
N THR A 24 -7.51 7.84 -46.36
CA THR A 24 -7.30 8.76 -47.49
C THR A 24 -6.38 9.90 -47.09
N GLN A 25 -5.16 9.94 -47.65
CA GLN A 25 -4.23 11.06 -47.50
C GLN A 25 -4.41 12.11 -48.61
N THR A 26 -4.87 11.70 -49.79
CA THR A 26 -5.25 12.61 -50.87
C THR A 26 -6.47 12.06 -51.58
N GLU A 27 -7.53 12.87 -51.65
CA GLU A 27 -8.75 12.54 -52.38
C GLU A 27 -8.48 12.39 -53.88
N CYS A 28 -9.29 11.58 -54.56
CA CYS A 28 -9.19 11.43 -56.00
C CYS A 28 -9.59 12.70 -56.75
N THR A 29 -9.17 12.78 -58.01
CA THR A 29 -9.60 13.84 -58.95
C THR A 29 -10.09 13.20 -60.26
N THR A 30 -10.44 14.02 -61.26
CA THR A 30 -10.74 13.50 -62.60
C THR A 30 -9.54 12.79 -63.24
N THR A 31 -8.31 13.16 -62.87
CA THR A 31 -7.06 12.62 -63.43
C THR A 31 -6.30 11.69 -62.48
N SER A 32 -6.31 11.92 -61.17
CA SER A 32 -5.65 11.07 -60.16
C SER A 32 -6.62 10.15 -59.43
N ASN A 33 -6.15 8.97 -59.03
CA ASN A 33 -6.87 8.14 -58.07
C ASN A 33 -6.65 8.67 -56.64
N THR A 34 -7.37 8.11 -55.67
CA THR A 34 -7.15 8.33 -54.23
C THR A 34 -5.77 7.82 -53.81
N VAL A 35 -5.06 8.56 -52.95
CA VAL A 35 -3.80 8.11 -52.33
C VAL A 35 -4.08 7.66 -50.90
N CYS A 36 -3.79 6.39 -50.62
CA CYS A 36 -3.98 5.78 -49.30
C CYS A 36 -2.69 5.78 -48.48
N HIS A 37 -2.81 6.06 -47.19
CA HIS A 37 -1.69 6.06 -46.24
C HIS A 37 -2.03 5.24 -44.99
N VAL A 38 -0.99 4.72 -44.33
CA VAL A 38 -1.13 3.87 -43.12
C VAL A 38 -1.56 4.69 -41.91
N LEU A 39 -2.55 4.19 -41.16
CA LEU A 39 -3.08 4.78 -39.91
C LEU A 39 -2.03 4.89 -38.80
N ASP A 40 -2.30 5.69 -37.78
CA ASP A 40 -1.45 5.78 -36.58
C ASP A 40 -1.65 4.56 -35.68
N GLY A 41 -0.55 4.02 -35.14
CA GLY A 41 -0.54 2.71 -34.48
C GLY A 41 -0.58 1.51 -35.45
N TYR A 42 -0.30 1.72 -36.74
CA TYR A 42 -0.26 0.66 -37.76
C TYR A 42 1.04 0.70 -38.59
N TYR A 43 1.45 -0.45 -39.13
CA TYR A 43 2.50 -0.58 -40.14
C TYR A 43 2.01 -1.32 -41.39
N CYS A 44 2.62 -1.02 -42.54
CA CYS A 44 2.32 -1.72 -43.78
C CYS A 44 2.86 -3.16 -43.77
N ARG A 45 1.99 -4.12 -44.08
CA ARG A 45 2.35 -5.56 -44.22
C ARG A 45 2.35 -6.03 -45.68
N SER A 46 1.51 -5.42 -46.53
CA SER A 46 1.44 -5.72 -47.97
C SER A 46 1.42 -4.43 -48.80
N TYR A 47 2.14 -4.45 -49.91
CA TYR A 47 2.21 -3.33 -50.87
C TYR A 47 1.50 -3.68 -52.19
N SER A 48 1.08 -2.67 -52.94
CA SER A 48 0.58 -2.79 -54.32
C SER A 48 1.73 -2.90 -55.31
N SER A 49 1.41 -3.14 -56.59
CA SER A 49 2.38 -3.07 -57.71
C SER A 49 3.10 -1.71 -57.80
N ASN A 50 2.50 -0.66 -57.23
CA ASN A 50 2.98 0.71 -57.31
C ASN A 50 3.81 1.12 -56.08
N SER A 51 4.13 0.17 -55.19
CA SER A 51 4.74 0.39 -53.87
C SER A 51 3.89 1.19 -52.86
N GLU A 52 2.60 1.39 -53.14
CA GLU A 52 1.64 1.95 -52.18
C GLU A 52 1.23 0.87 -51.16
N CYS A 53 0.89 1.25 -49.92
CA CYS A 53 0.44 0.25 -48.96
C CYS A 53 -0.97 -0.26 -49.32
N SER A 54 -1.11 -1.58 -49.52
CA SER A 54 -2.38 -2.24 -49.83
C SER A 54 -3.03 -2.91 -48.61
N PHE A 55 -2.24 -3.28 -47.60
CA PHE A 55 -2.75 -3.79 -46.33
C PHE A 55 -1.80 -3.45 -45.18
N ALA A 56 -2.35 -2.79 -44.15
CA ALA A 56 -1.65 -2.44 -42.93
C ALA A 56 -2.31 -3.07 -41.71
N VAL A 57 -1.51 -3.28 -40.67
CA VAL A 57 -1.91 -3.97 -39.43
C VAL A 57 -1.46 -3.18 -38.22
N ALA A 58 -2.18 -3.33 -37.10
CA ALA A 58 -1.83 -2.66 -35.86
C ALA A 58 -0.43 -3.07 -35.38
N HIS A 59 0.28 -2.12 -34.77
CA HIS A 59 1.55 -2.36 -34.11
C HIS A 59 1.40 -3.36 -32.96
N THR A 60 2.36 -4.28 -32.86
CA THR A 60 2.48 -5.23 -31.76
C THR A 60 2.67 -4.46 -30.46
N GLN A 61 1.85 -4.76 -29.45
CA GLN A 61 2.03 -4.30 -28.08
C GLN A 61 2.88 -5.32 -27.32
N CYS A 62 4.04 -4.90 -26.84
CA CYS A 62 4.94 -5.78 -26.09
C CYS A 62 4.27 -6.29 -24.81
N SER A 63 4.55 -7.53 -24.44
CA SER A 63 3.93 -8.17 -23.28
C SER A 63 4.56 -7.73 -21.96
N PRO A 64 3.85 -7.86 -20.81
CA PRO A 64 4.52 -7.92 -19.51
C PRO A 64 5.61 -8.98 -19.55
N GLY A 65 6.82 -8.69 -19.09
CA GLY A 65 8.00 -9.49 -19.38
C GLY A 65 8.97 -8.83 -20.36
N GLN A 66 8.50 -7.93 -21.21
CA GLN A 66 9.26 -7.33 -22.31
C GLN A 66 9.36 -5.81 -22.21
N SER A 67 10.26 -5.21 -22.99
CA SER A 67 10.33 -3.76 -23.24
C SER A 67 10.23 -3.45 -24.73
N THR A 68 9.73 -2.25 -25.04
CA THR A 68 9.70 -1.69 -26.40
C THR A 68 11.06 -1.08 -26.70
N THR A 69 11.92 -1.80 -27.41
CA THR A 69 13.27 -1.33 -27.76
C THR A 69 13.29 -0.44 -29.01
N ALA A 70 12.30 -0.61 -29.90
CA ALA A 70 11.99 0.35 -30.95
C ALA A 70 10.47 0.47 -31.15
N PRO A 71 9.91 1.70 -31.19
CA PRO A 71 8.50 1.90 -31.51
C PRO A 71 8.21 1.54 -32.98
N GLY A 72 7.01 1.04 -33.24
CA GLY A 72 6.55 0.78 -34.61
C GLY A 72 6.50 2.03 -35.48
N THR A 73 6.72 1.86 -36.79
CA THR A 73 6.68 2.92 -37.80
C THR A 73 5.61 2.62 -38.85
N LYS A 74 5.43 3.47 -39.86
CA LYS A 74 4.50 3.20 -40.97
C LYS A 74 4.90 1.99 -41.82
N THR A 75 6.16 1.53 -41.72
CA THR A 75 6.73 0.43 -42.52
C THR A 75 7.27 -0.74 -41.69
N THR A 76 7.38 -0.61 -40.37
CA THR A 76 7.92 -1.64 -39.46
C THR A 76 7.05 -1.81 -38.21
N ASP A 77 7.00 -3.03 -37.69
CA ASP A 77 6.34 -3.31 -36.40
C ASP A 77 7.14 -2.73 -35.22
N THR A 78 6.54 -2.73 -34.04
CA THR A 78 7.24 -2.54 -32.75
C THR A 78 8.25 -3.66 -32.54
N ILE A 79 9.44 -3.34 -32.02
CA ILE A 79 10.42 -4.34 -31.58
C ILE A 79 10.33 -4.49 -30.07
N CYS A 80 10.12 -5.74 -29.63
CA CYS A 80 10.01 -6.13 -28.23
C CYS A 80 11.19 -7.01 -27.81
N GLU A 81 11.79 -6.76 -26.64
CA GLU A 81 12.86 -7.58 -26.05
C GLU A 81 12.49 -8.04 -24.64
N GLU A 82 12.75 -9.30 -24.29
CA GLU A 82 12.53 -9.86 -22.94
C GLU A 82 13.46 -9.22 -21.90
N CYS A 83 12.92 -8.88 -20.73
CA CYS A 83 13.70 -8.33 -19.62
C CYS A 83 14.68 -9.36 -19.06
N GLN A 84 15.94 -8.98 -19.00
CA GLN A 84 17.03 -9.77 -18.42
C GLN A 84 16.80 -10.02 -16.91
N HIS A 85 17.47 -11.06 -16.37
CA HIS A 85 17.40 -11.36 -14.94
C HIS A 85 17.84 -10.15 -14.10
N GLY A 86 17.11 -9.86 -13.01
CA GLY A 86 17.30 -8.62 -12.24
C GLY A 86 16.43 -7.45 -12.71
N PHE A 87 15.63 -7.61 -13.77
CA PHE A 87 14.71 -6.58 -14.30
C PHE A 87 13.28 -7.11 -14.46
N TYR A 88 12.31 -6.18 -14.52
CA TYR A 88 10.90 -6.47 -14.77
C TYR A 88 10.22 -5.38 -15.62
N SER A 89 9.14 -5.76 -16.31
CA SER A 89 8.24 -4.85 -17.02
C SER A 89 6.80 -5.33 -16.85
N GLN A 90 5.97 -4.47 -16.26
CA GLN A 90 4.55 -4.77 -16.00
C GLN A 90 3.65 -4.54 -17.23
N HIS A 91 4.09 -3.69 -18.16
CA HIS A 91 3.23 -3.15 -19.25
C HIS A 91 3.89 -3.19 -20.64
N GLY A 92 5.00 -3.92 -20.81
CA GLY A 92 5.69 -4.01 -22.10
C GLY A 92 6.56 -2.82 -22.47
N VAL A 93 6.59 -1.74 -21.68
CA VAL A 93 7.22 -0.47 -22.07
C VAL A 93 8.73 -0.48 -21.82
N ASN A 94 9.16 -0.57 -20.55
CA ASN A 94 10.56 -0.50 -20.13
C ASN A 94 10.87 -1.62 -19.13
N CYS A 95 12.08 -2.18 -19.20
CA CYS A 95 12.60 -3.08 -18.18
C CYS A 95 13.23 -2.27 -17.04
N THR A 96 12.56 -2.20 -15.91
CA THR A 96 13.02 -1.56 -14.67
C THR A 96 13.80 -2.57 -13.83
N ALA A 97 14.90 -2.17 -13.19
CA ALA A 97 15.63 -3.05 -12.28
C ALA A 97 14.77 -3.44 -11.06
N TRP A 98 14.97 -4.62 -10.50
CA TRP A 98 14.31 -5.03 -9.25
C TRP A 98 14.75 -4.15 -8.08
N THR A 99 13.83 -3.89 -7.16
CA THR A 99 14.09 -3.09 -5.96
C THR A 99 15.09 -3.78 -5.02
N ASP A 100 16.13 -3.07 -4.60
CA ASP A 100 16.99 -3.54 -3.51
C ASP A 100 16.29 -3.35 -2.15
N CYS A 101 15.74 -4.43 -1.62
CA CYS A 101 15.14 -4.45 -0.28
C CYS A 101 16.14 -4.07 0.83
N ALA A 102 17.41 -4.48 0.71
CA ALA A 102 18.42 -4.27 1.75
C ALA A 102 18.82 -2.79 1.86
N ALA A 103 18.91 -2.08 0.73
CA ALA A 103 19.10 -0.63 0.70
C ALA A 103 18.00 0.15 1.44
N MET A 104 16.79 -0.41 1.57
CA MET A 104 15.68 0.16 2.34
C MET A 104 15.59 -0.35 3.79
N GLY A 105 16.51 -1.20 4.25
CA GLY A 105 16.40 -1.89 5.54
C GLY A 105 15.22 -2.88 5.61
N HIS A 106 14.74 -3.35 4.47
CA HIS A 106 13.68 -4.36 4.33
C HIS A 106 14.27 -5.74 3.99
N VAL A 107 13.50 -6.80 4.23
CA VAL A 107 13.83 -8.16 3.78
C VAL A 107 13.01 -8.53 2.56
N LYS A 108 13.66 -9.14 1.56
CA LYS A 108 13.00 -9.75 0.40
C LYS A 108 12.18 -10.96 0.86
N THR A 109 10.88 -10.90 0.66
CA THR A 109 9.90 -11.95 1.03
C THR A 109 9.35 -12.73 -0.16
N LYS A 110 9.49 -12.19 -1.38
CA LYS A 110 9.21 -12.87 -2.65
C LYS A 110 10.22 -12.40 -3.69
N ASP A 111 10.71 -13.33 -4.50
CA ASP A 111 11.55 -13.01 -5.66
C ASP A 111 10.75 -12.33 -6.79
N GLY A 112 11.45 -11.46 -7.52
CA GLY A 112 10.97 -10.85 -8.75
C GLY A 112 11.06 -11.81 -9.92
N ASN A 113 10.52 -11.38 -11.05
CA ASN A 113 10.58 -12.06 -12.34
C ASN A 113 10.47 -10.99 -13.45
N SER A 114 10.51 -11.37 -14.73
CA SER A 114 10.44 -10.38 -15.82
C SER A 114 9.13 -9.58 -15.86
N ARG A 115 8.07 -10.00 -15.14
CA ARG A 115 6.74 -9.35 -15.14
C ARG A 115 6.42 -8.58 -13.86
N GLN A 116 7.14 -8.83 -12.76
CA GLN A 116 6.87 -8.27 -11.43
C GLN A 116 8.17 -8.08 -10.64
N ASP A 117 8.23 -7.00 -9.87
CA ASP A 117 9.32 -6.73 -8.92
C ASP A 117 9.35 -7.74 -7.74
N VAL A 118 10.44 -7.72 -6.98
CA VAL A 118 10.53 -8.37 -5.66
C VAL A 118 9.51 -7.77 -4.67
N ILE A 119 9.13 -8.55 -3.65
CA ILE A 119 8.31 -8.02 -2.54
C ILE A 119 9.18 -7.82 -1.31
N CYS A 120 9.47 -6.56 -0.99
CA CYS A 120 10.20 -6.14 0.21
C CYS A 120 9.25 -5.88 1.39
N ASN A 121 9.54 -6.44 2.56
CA ASN A 121 8.79 -6.19 3.80
C ASN A 121 9.70 -5.66 4.92
N LYS A 122 9.16 -4.80 5.79
CA LYS A 122 9.87 -4.29 6.96
C LYS A 122 10.26 -5.43 7.90
N VAL A 123 11.50 -5.38 8.41
CA VAL A 123 11.95 -6.28 9.47
C VAL A 123 11.19 -5.95 10.75
N GLN A 124 10.20 -6.76 11.10
CA GLN A 124 9.60 -6.72 12.43
C GLN A 124 10.60 -7.30 13.43
N LEU A 125 11.44 -6.45 14.03
CA LEU A 125 12.21 -6.82 15.22
C LEU A 125 11.23 -7.15 16.34
N ARG A 126 10.94 -8.44 16.53
CA ARG A 126 10.26 -8.94 17.73
C ARG A 126 11.11 -8.58 18.94
N SER A 127 10.72 -7.53 19.65
CA SER A 127 11.41 -7.08 20.86
C SER A 127 11.16 -8.04 22.02
N HIS A 128 11.90 -9.14 22.05
CA HIS A 128 11.81 -10.18 23.10
C HIS A 128 12.09 -9.64 24.51
N CYS A 129 12.64 -8.42 24.64
CA CYS A 129 12.78 -7.69 25.90
C CYS A 129 11.46 -7.57 26.68
N THR A 130 10.31 -7.42 26.01
CA THR A 130 9.00 -7.28 26.70
C THR A 130 8.53 -8.56 27.39
N LEU A 131 9.01 -9.73 26.96
CA LEU A 131 8.69 -11.03 27.58
C LEU A 131 9.66 -11.41 28.70
N ILE A 132 10.91 -10.93 28.63
CA ILE A 132 12.00 -11.34 29.54
C ILE A 132 12.18 -10.35 30.70
N ALA A 133 12.01 -9.05 30.47
CA ALA A 133 12.20 -8.04 31.52
C ALA A 133 11.19 -8.14 32.68
N PRO A 134 9.87 -8.34 32.46
CA PRO A 134 8.91 -8.44 33.57
C PRO A 134 9.17 -9.60 34.55
N PRO A 135 9.36 -10.88 34.12
CA PRO A 135 9.60 -11.96 35.06
C PRO A 135 10.93 -11.82 35.80
N LEU A 136 11.99 -11.32 35.15
CA LEU A 136 13.26 -11.03 35.85
C LEU A 136 13.07 -9.93 36.91
N PHE A 137 12.37 -8.84 36.59
CA PHE A 137 12.10 -7.78 37.56
C PHE A 137 11.28 -8.30 38.75
N ILE A 138 10.20 -9.03 38.50
CA ILE A 138 9.36 -9.66 39.54
C ILE A 138 10.19 -10.60 40.44
N LEU A 139 11.05 -11.44 39.84
CA LEU A 139 11.95 -12.32 40.60
C LEU A 139 12.93 -11.53 41.47
N THR A 140 13.54 -10.45 40.97
CA THR A 140 14.43 -9.61 41.80
C THR A 140 13.70 -8.96 42.98
N LEU A 141 12.48 -8.44 42.77
CA LEU A 141 11.66 -7.89 43.86
C LEU A 141 11.25 -8.95 44.87
N PHE A 142 10.90 -10.16 44.42
CA PHE A 142 10.57 -11.28 45.29
C PHE A 142 11.78 -11.74 46.13
N CYS A 143 12.96 -11.86 45.53
CA CYS A 143 14.20 -12.15 46.25
C CYS A 143 14.55 -11.06 47.28
N LEU A 144 14.37 -9.78 46.93
CA LEU A 144 14.56 -8.65 47.88
C LEU A 144 13.54 -8.67 49.01
N TYR A 145 12.28 -9.03 48.74
CA TYR A 145 11.25 -9.22 49.75
C TYR A 145 11.61 -10.37 50.71
N LEU A 146 11.97 -11.55 50.19
CA LEU A 146 12.39 -12.69 51.01
C LEU A 146 13.64 -12.38 51.84
N ALA A 147 14.63 -11.69 51.26
CA ALA A 147 15.82 -11.27 52.00
C ALA A 147 15.50 -10.28 53.13
N ARG A 148 14.57 -9.34 52.92
CA ARG A 148 14.07 -8.43 53.97
C ARG A 148 13.26 -9.18 55.03
N ALA A 149 12.40 -10.12 54.63
CA ALA A 149 11.61 -10.95 55.53
C ALA A 149 12.50 -11.85 56.40
N LYS A 150 13.55 -12.46 55.84
CA LYS A 150 14.54 -13.22 56.62
C LYS A 150 15.22 -12.34 57.65
N ARG A 151 15.81 -11.19 57.26
CA ARG A 151 16.44 -10.25 58.21
C ARG A 151 15.49 -9.80 59.33
N ARG A 152 14.19 -9.63 59.05
CA ARG A 152 13.20 -9.31 60.10
C ARG A 152 12.96 -10.46 61.08
N LYS A 153 12.95 -11.72 60.62
CA LYS A 153 12.82 -12.90 61.51
C LYS A 153 14.03 -13.07 62.42
N GLU A 154 15.24 -13.00 61.84
CA GLU A 154 16.50 -13.12 62.59
C GLU A 154 16.65 -12.02 63.66
N MET A 155 16.02 -10.86 63.47
CA MET A 155 15.99 -9.75 64.45
C MET A 155 14.85 -9.86 65.47
N HIS A 156 13.88 -10.77 65.27
CA HIS A 156 12.74 -10.99 66.18
C HIS A 156 12.98 -12.14 67.16
N GLU A 157 13.99 -12.98 66.91
CA GLU A 157 14.39 -14.12 67.76
C GLU A 157 15.25 -13.71 68.97
N PHE A 158 15.65 -12.42 69.07
CA PHE A 158 16.45 -11.88 70.18
C PHE A 158 15.61 -11.24 71.30
N CYS A 159 14.29 -11.11 71.14
CA CYS A 159 13.42 -10.33 72.03
C CYS A 159 12.35 -11.19 72.74
N GLU A 160 12.75 -12.27 73.40
CA GLU A 160 11.89 -13.01 74.32
C GLU A 160 12.59 -13.21 75.68
N VAL A 161 12.14 -12.46 76.69
CA VAL A 161 12.64 -12.50 78.07
C VAL A 161 11.43 -12.70 79.01
N PRO A 162 11.38 -13.75 79.85
CA PRO A 162 10.18 -14.12 80.59
C PRO A 162 10.10 -13.52 82.00
N VAL A 163 9.08 -12.68 82.25
CA VAL A 163 8.62 -12.21 83.58
C VAL A 163 7.10 -12.03 83.49
N GLN A 164 6.27 -12.98 83.93
CA GLN A 164 5.80 -13.26 85.31
C GLN A 164 4.55 -12.44 85.72
N GLU A 165 3.56 -13.12 86.31
CA GLU A 165 2.25 -12.57 86.66
C GLU A 165 2.25 -11.64 87.89
N THR A 166 1.42 -10.59 87.87
CA THR A 166 0.63 -10.14 89.04
C THR A 166 -0.45 -9.12 88.63
N GLY A 167 -1.57 -9.10 89.36
CA GLY A 167 -2.55 -8.00 89.39
C GLY A 167 -2.86 -7.62 90.85
N PRO A 168 -3.98 -6.93 91.17
CA PRO A 168 -5.02 -6.42 90.26
C PRO A 168 -5.60 -5.00 90.63
N LEU A 169 -6.64 -4.59 89.89
CA LEU A 169 -7.91 -3.97 90.40
C LEU A 169 -8.15 -2.43 90.40
N GLN A 170 -8.98 -1.98 89.42
CA GLN A 170 -10.02 -0.90 89.49
C GLN A 170 -9.53 0.56 89.78
N VAL A 171 -10.33 1.64 89.69
CA VAL A 171 -11.78 1.93 89.45
C VAL A 171 -11.84 3.18 88.52
N THR A 172 -12.84 3.52 87.68
CA THR A 172 -14.26 3.12 87.51
C THR A 172 -14.56 2.95 85.98
N SER A 173 -15.67 3.26 85.28
CA SER A 173 -16.95 3.96 85.52
C SER A 173 -18.08 3.51 84.56
N ASN A 174 -19.31 4.01 84.76
CA ASN A 174 -20.54 3.73 84.01
C ASN A 174 -21.05 5.03 83.31
N SER A 175 -22.05 5.10 82.40
CA SER A 175 -22.97 4.09 81.81
C SER A 175 -23.65 4.59 80.51
N LEU A 176 -24.37 3.68 79.83
CA LEU A 176 -25.70 3.75 79.15
C LEU A 176 -26.53 5.07 79.30
N VAL A 177 -27.51 5.52 78.47
CA VAL A 177 -28.43 5.01 77.40
C VAL A 177 -29.21 6.28 76.87
N GLU A 178 -29.92 6.41 75.74
CA GLU A 178 -30.06 5.79 74.38
C GLU A 178 -31.14 6.60 73.57
N THR A 179 -31.29 6.39 72.24
CA THR A 179 -32.42 6.84 71.33
C THR A 179 -32.79 8.36 71.25
N ALA A 180 -33.47 8.92 70.22
CA ALA A 180 -33.61 8.63 68.78
C ALA A 180 -34.22 9.86 68.03
N GLU A 181 -34.29 9.81 66.68
CA GLU A 181 -35.17 10.61 65.78
C GLU A 181 -34.96 12.14 65.61
N ASN A 182 -35.41 12.86 64.55
CA ASN A 182 -35.70 12.58 63.10
C ASN A 182 -36.07 13.94 62.38
N VAL A 183 -36.53 13.88 61.11
CA VAL A 183 -37.30 14.90 60.32
C VAL A 183 -36.48 15.87 59.40
N PRO A 184 -36.96 16.20 58.15
CA PRO A 184 -36.12 16.73 57.06
C PRO A 184 -36.61 18.06 56.40
N GLY A 185 -36.01 18.45 55.25
CA GLY A 185 -36.39 19.62 54.43
C GLY A 185 -36.08 19.46 52.92
N ASN A 186 -36.64 20.33 52.06
CA ASN A 186 -36.71 20.18 50.58
C ASN A 186 -36.78 21.61 49.93
N VAL A 187 -36.78 21.89 48.60
CA VAL A 187 -37.02 21.09 47.39
C VAL A 187 -36.35 21.68 46.11
N VAL A 188 -36.42 20.92 45.02
CA VAL A 188 -36.05 21.17 43.60
C VAL A 188 -36.27 22.60 43.04
N THR A 189 -35.31 23.13 42.27
CA THR A 189 -35.45 23.92 40.99
C THR A 189 -34.07 24.38 40.47
N ASP A 190 -33.84 24.85 39.23
CA ASP A 190 -34.16 24.31 37.87
C ASP A 190 -33.35 25.09 36.77
N VAL A 191 -33.39 24.60 35.50
CA VAL A 191 -33.05 25.27 34.20
C VAL A 191 -31.58 25.37 33.72
N ASP A 192 -31.44 25.09 32.42
CA ASP A 192 -30.31 25.09 31.45
C ASP A 192 -29.73 26.50 31.11
N ILE A 193 -28.66 26.57 30.27
CA ILE A 193 -28.40 27.58 29.20
C ILE A 193 -26.93 27.51 28.63
N GLN A 194 -26.85 27.39 27.29
CA GLN A 194 -25.79 27.77 26.31
C GLN A 194 -24.39 27.09 26.20
N HIS A 195 -24.12 26.64 24.96
CA HIS A 195 -22.82 26.64 24.26
C HIS A 195 -22.60 27.98 23.50
N PRO A 196 -21.35 28.37 23.19
CA PRO A 196 -20.87 28.36 21.78
C PRO A 196 -19.45 27.71 21.66
N LEU A 197 -19.06 27.05 20.55
CA LEU A 197 -18.51 27.61 19.29
C LEU A 197 -17.35 28.62 19.53
N ASN A 198 -16.18 28.54 18.88
CA ASN A 198 -15.91 28.32 17.44
C ASN A 198 -14.40 28.03 17.15
N SER A 199 -14.03 27.74 15.89
CA SER A 199 -12.71 28.03 15.24
C SER A 199 -11.41 27.33 15.73
N ASP A 200 -10.33 27.08 14.96
CA ASP A 200 -9.98 27.06 13.50
C ASP A 200 -8.83 25.99 13.37
N GLU A 201 -8.70 25.10 12.38
CA GLU A 201 -8.47 25.17 10.91
C GLU A 201 -6.98 25.26 10.46
N VAL A 202 -6.47 24.16 9.85
CA VAL A 202 -5.37 24.06 8.82
C VAL A 202 -3.91 24.36 9.27
N PRO A 203 -2.85 23.82 8.61
CA PRO A 203 -2.81 22.92 7.43
C PRO A 203 -2.41 21.46 7.70
#